data_AF-A0A965BXE1-F1
#
_entry.id   AF-A0A965BXE1-F1
#
_cell.length_a   1.000
_cell.length_b   1.000
_cell.length_c   1.000
_cell.angle_alpha   90.00
_cell.angle_beta   90.00
_cell.angle_gamma   90.00
#
_symmetry.space_group_name_H-M   'P 1'
#
loop_
_entity.id
_entity.type
_entity.pdbx_description
1 polymer ?
#
loop_
_entity_poly.entity_id
_entity_poly.type
_entity_poly.pdbx_seq_one_letter_code
_entity_poly.pdbx_strand_id
1 'polypeptide(L)' 'NNIQVTPDELSGALRQEAMRYRGQEQQVIDFFRKNPEAMENLRAPIFEEKVVDFILELAKVAERQVAPTELSEA' A
#
# COMPACT_ATOMS: atom_id res chain seq x y z
N ASN A 1 19.58 -2.20 -5.16
CA ASN A 1 18.10 -2.27 -5.14
C ASN A 1 17.58 -1.05 -4.41
N ASN A 2 16.91 -0.16 -5.13
CA ASN A 2 16.48 1.14 -4.61
C ASN A 2 14.95 1.20 -4.67
N ILE A 3 14.29 0.41 -3.82
CA ILE A 3 12.83 0.41 -3.69
C ILE A 3 12.46 1.73 -3.04
N GLN A 4 11.74 2.58 -3.77
CA GLN A 4 11.31 3.87 -3.27
C GLN A 4 9.84 4.09 -3.62
N VAL A 5 9.11 4.70 -2.69
CA VAL A 5 7.76 5.17 -2.94
C VAL A 5 7.84 6.50 -3.68
N THR A 6 7.22 6.55 -4.85
CA THR A 6 7.19 7.70 -5.73
C THR A 6 6.19 8.76 -5.24
N PRO A 7 6.37 10.03 -5.62
CA PRO A 7 5.40 11.09 -5.31
C PRO A 7 3.99 10.81 -5.86
N ASP A 8 3.88 10.12 -7.00
CA ASP A 8 2.60 9.80 -7.62
C ASP A 8 1.83 8.72 -6.84
N GLU A 9 2.53 7.69 -6.36
CA GLU A 9 1.96 6.66 -5.49
C GLU A 9 1.43 7.26 -4.18
N LEU A 10 2.24 8.12 -3.54
CA LEU A 10 1.85 8.86 -2.34
C LEU A 10 0.65 9.78 -2.60
N SER A 11 0.63 10.46 -3.74
CA SER A 11 -0.49 11.31 -4.14
C SER A 11 -1.77 10.50 -4.42
N GLY A 12 -1.62 9.29 -4.97
CA GLY A 12 -2.71 8.33 -5.17
C GLY A 12 -3.31 7.87 -3.84
N ALA A 13 -2.47 7.41 -2.92
CA ALA A 13 -2.89 6.99 -1.58
C ALA A 13 -3.57 8.14 -0.80
N LEU A 14 -3.04 9.36 -0.88
CA LEU A 14 -3.66 10.53 -0.27
C LEU A 14 -5.07 10.81 -0.82
N ARG A 15 -5.26 10.71 -2.14
CA ARG A 15 -6.59 10.89 -2.74
C ARG A 15 -7.56 9.80 -2.29
N GLN A 16 -7.11 8.54 -2.25
CA GLN A 16 -7.93 7.43 -1.78
C GLN A 16 -8.33 7.60 -0.31
N GLU A 17 -7.41 8.02 0.55
CA GLU A 17 -7.69 8.28 1.95
C GLU A 17 -8.68 9.44 2.10
N ALA A 18 -8.49 10.55 1.37
CA ALA A 18 -9.43 11.68 1.39
C ALA A 18 -10.85 11.27 0.96
N MET A 19 -11.00 10.39 -0.04
CA MET A 19 -12.31 9.89 -0.49
C MET A 19 -13.09 9.12 0.59
N ARG A 20 -12.41 8.62 1.63
CA ARG A 20 -13.06 7.95 2.77
C ARG A 20 -13.78 8.95 3.68
N TYR A 21 -13.46 10.25 3.60
CA TYR A 21 -14.02 11.31 4.43
C TYR A 21 -14.81 12.33 3.60
N ARG A 22 -16.00 11.92 3.16
CA ARG A 22 -16.88 12.74 2.31
C ARG A 22 -17.23 14.08 2.97
N GLY A 23 -17.07 15.18 2.23
CA GLY A 23 -17.30 16.55 2.71
C GLY A 23 -16.18 17.14 3.56
N GLN A 24 -15.10 16.39 3.80
CA GLN A 24 -13.92 16.84 4.55
C GLN A 24 -12.63 16.57 3.78
N GLU A 25 -12.71 16.26 2.48
CA GLU A 25 -11.59 15.82 1.64
C GLU A 25 -10.44 16.82 1.69
N GLN A 26 -10.74 18.12 1.62
CA GLN A 26 -9.74 19.18 1.67
C GLN A 26 -9.03 19.24 3.03
N GLN A 27 -9.75 19.02 4.13
CA GLN A 27 -9.17 19.01 5.47
C GLN A 27 -8.23 17.83 5.66
N VAL A 28 -8.59 16.66 5.12
CA VAL A 28 -7.74 15.47 5.13
C VAL A 28 -6.46 15.73 4.33
N ILE A 29 -6.58 16.25 3.11
CA ILE A 29 -5.42 16.59 2.27
C ILE A 29 -4.49 17.57 2.99
N ASP A 30 -5.05 18.62 3.60
CA ASP A 30 -4.27 19.62 4.31
C ASP A 30 -3.62 19.07 5.58
N PHE A 31 -4.31 18.18 6.31
CA PHE A 31 -3.76 17.49 7.48
C PHE A 31 -2.51 16.70 7.12
N PHE A 32 -2.61 15.83 6.10
CA PHE A 32 -1.49 15.02 5.64
C PHE A 32 -0.34 15.89 5.11
N ARG A 33 -0.60 16.92 4.32
CA ARG A 33 0.46 17.83 3.82
C ARG A 33 1.22 18.56 4.94
N LYS A 34 0.56 18.87 6.04
CA LYS A 34 1.16 19.57 7.18
C LYS A 34 1.80 18.62 8.20
N ASN A 35 1.51 17.33 8.12
CA ASN A 35 1.97 16.33 9.07
C ASN A 35 2.83 15.26 8.36
N PRO A 36 4.16 15.42 8.36
CA PRO A 36 5.08 14.45 7.77
C PRO A 36 4.93 13.04 8.35
N GLU A 37 4.66 12.90 9.65
CA GLU A 37 4.45 11.59 10.29
C GLU A 37 3.20 10.90 9.74
N ALA A 38 2.12 11.67 9.52
CA ALA A 38 0.92 11.13 8.87
C ALA A 38 1.21 10.74 7.41
N MET A 39 2.04 11.48 6.68
CA MET A 39 2.46 11.07 5.33
C MET A 39 3.22 9.75 5.33
N GLU A 40 4.04 9.49 6.36
CA GLU A 40 4.75 8.21 6.48
C GLU A 40 3.79 7.04 6.73
N ASN A 41 2.65 7.26 7.40
CA ASN A 41 1.61 6.24 7.52
C ASN A 41 0.97 5.86 6.16
N LEU A 42 0.93 6.79 5.20
CA LEU A 42 0.53 6.48 3.82
C LEU A 42 1.66 5.81 3.03
N ARG A 43 2.92 6.15 3.33
CA ARG A 43 4.09 5.59 2.64
C ARG A 43 4.34 4.13 3.03
N ALA A 44 4.21 3.79 4.31
CA ALA A 44 4.62 2.49 4.83
C ALA A 44 3.94 1.30 4.14
N PRO A 45 2.60 1.26 3.94
CA PRO A 45 1.95 0.16 3.23
C PRO A 45 2.40 0.03 1.78
N ILE A 46 2.58 1.15 1.07
CA ILE A 46 3.06 1.16 -0.33
C ILE A 46 4.47 0.59 -0.39
N PHE A 47 5.32 0.95 0.57
CA PHE A 47 6.68 0.43 0.64
C PHE A 47 6.68 -1.07 0.93
N GLU A 48 5.83 -1.54 1.86
CA GLU A 48 5.68 -2.96 2.18
C GLU A 48 5.27 -3.77 0.94
N GLU A 49 4.23 -3.35 0.22
CA GLU A 49 3.80 -4.02 -1.02
C GLU A 49 4.94 -4.09 -2.04
N LYS A 50 5.66 -3.00 -2.28
CA LYS A 50 6.79 -2.99 -3.23
C LYS A 50 7.94 -3.88 -2.80
N VAL A 51 8.19 -4.01 -1.49
CA VAL A 51 9.21 -4.93 -0.97
C VAL A 51 8.78 -6.38 -1.17
N VAL A 52 7.52 -6.70 -0.89
CA VAL A 52 6.97 -8.04 -1.12
C VAL A 52 7.04 -8.40 -2.60
N ASP A 53 6.59 -7.51 -3.48
CA ASP A 53 6.65 -7.72 -4.93
C ASP A 53 8.08 -7.94 -5.40
N PHE A 54 9.02 -7.12 -4.92
CA PHE A 54 10.44 -7.27 -5.26
C PHE A 54 11.02 -8.62 -4.80
N ILE A 55 10.62 -9.11 -3.61
CA ILE A 55 11.04 -10.42 -3.13
C ILE A 55 10.44 -11.53 -3.99
N LEU A 56 9.16 -11.42 -4.36
CA LEU A 56 8.46 -12.39 -5.19
C LEU A 56 9.06 -12.49 -6.61
N GLU A 57 9.43 -11.36 -7.21
CA GLU A 57 10.12 -11.32 -8.52
C GLU A 57 11.46 -12.08 -8.51
N LEU A 58 12.15 -12.09 -7.36
CA LEU A 58 13.41 -12.83 -7.18
C LEU A 58 13.21 -14.28 -6.73
N ALA A 59 12.03 -14.60 -6.20
CA ALA A 59 11.74 -15.92 -5.65
C ALA A 59 11.46 -16.94 -6.75
N LYS A 60 11.90 -18.19 -6.53
CA LYS A 60 11.44 -19.32 -7.34
C LYS A 60 10.08 -19.75 -6.84
N VAL A 61 9.03 -19.40 -7.58
CA VAL A 61 7.67 -19.79 -7.25
C VAL A 61 7.42 -21.22 -7.72
N ALA A 62 6.83 -22.04 -6.85
CA ALA A 62 6.36 -23.37 -7.18
C ALA A 62 4.84 -23.43 -6.97
N GLU A 63 4.12 -23.88 -7.99
CA GLU A 63 2.66 -24.02 -7.92
C GLU A 63 2.30 -25.39 -7.34
N ARG A 64 1.33 -25.41 -6.42
CA ARG A 64 0.74 -26.63 -5.88
C ARG A 64 -0.78 -26.53 -6.00
N GLN A 65 -1.39 -27.49 -6.71
CA GLN A 65 -2.85 -27.63 -6.68
C GLN A 65 -3.30 -28.18 -5.33
N VAL A 66 -4.30 -27.52 -4.75
CA VAL A 66 -4.96 -27.92 -3.50
C VAL A 66 -6.46 -27.93 -3.71
N ALA A 67 -7.18 -28.77 -2.96
CA ALA A 67 -8.64 -28.79 -3.01
C ALA A 67 -9.23 -27.57 -2.26
N PRO A 68 -10.41 -27.04 -2.66
CA PRO A 68 -11.03 -25.89 -1.99
C PRO A 68 -11.23 -26.08 -0.49
N THR A 69 -11.53 -27.31 -0.06
CA THR A 69 -11.70 -27.67 1.36
C THR A 69 -10.41 -27.49 2.15
N GLU A 70 -9.27 -27.85 1.57
CA GLU A 70 -7.96 -27.69 2.21
C GLU A 70 -7.54 -26.22 2.32
N LEU A 71 -7.96 -25.37 1.36
CA LEU A 71 -7.66 -23.93 1.39
C LEU A 71 -8.46 -23.18 2.46
N SER A 72 -9.71 -23.59 2.73
CA SER A 72 -10.59 -22.93 3.71
C SER A 72 -10.29 -23.28 5.17
N GLU A 73 -9.53 -24.35 5.42
CA GLU A 73 -9.17 -24.82 6.77
C GLU A 73 -7.83 -24.26 7.27
N ALA A 74 -7.08 -23.56 6.41
CA ALA A 74 -5.81 -22.89 6.72
C ALA A 74 -6.00 -21.44 7.14
#